data_AF-A0A2Z4XYP4-F1
#
_entry.id   AF-A0A2Z4XYP4-F1
#
_cell.length_a   1.000
_cell.length_b   1.000
_cell.length_c   1.000
_cell.angle_alpha   90.00
_cell.angle_beta   90.00
_cell.angle_gamma   90.00
#
_symmetry.space_group_name_H-M   'P 1'
#
loop_
_entity.id
_entity.type
_entity.pdbx_description
1 polymer ?
#
loop_
_entity_poly.entity_id
_entity_poly.type
_entity_poly.pdbx_seq_one_letter_code
_entity_poly.pdbx_strand_id
1 'polypeptide(L)'
;MSAKSEYRRIVFLIAIIAALGGLLFGLDQGFIANAGTTLDHVYGMVPGSISEGKFNAILAYGGIFGTICSGFFTRFVGRKNTLIIAGFSFLLGALISSVLPPLGILTACRFLLGFGVGLASFATPLYLAETAPTEIRGAMSSLFQLMITFGIFLICLVNVVIVELAGHTEVSLVMMFSVITLFALLMTIGCFFLPKSPRWLMMKGDEEQAREVLARLRNSDEIEAELSIIRHKNSQKGEPIKNTLNKPYFWKILVVGIIIQMFQQLVGINAMIYYAPTFLQGAGLNIILAGLAVFFVNFISTFPAIRWVEKWGRKKLLTVGATIMASALLVVAICFYVIDIAGIHSEIPKYVLLISCLVYIFGFACSWGPVAWIICSEIFPQKVREIGMTITTIVNWTFVWIVVAYSNVIMGSGVWGKPMLFVSYAIFCIIAIVFLKLFVPETKGVSLEKIEDNLISGSKLKHLGQH
;
A
#
# COMPACT_ATOMS: atom_id res chain seq x y z
N MET A 1 34.84 1.83 15.73
CA MET A 1 33.61 2.23 14.99
C MET A 1 32.79 3.14 15.90
N SER A 2 32.45 4.37 15.48
CA SER A 2 31.73 5.32 16.33
C SER A 2 30.35 4.77 16.72
N ALA A 3 29.91 5.00 17.97
CA ALA A 3 28.58 4.64 18.48
C ALA A 3 27.42 5.11 17.57
N LYS A 4 27.62 6.21 16.82
CA LYS A 4 26.67 6.70 15.80
C LYS A 4 26.45 5.73 14.64
N SER A 5 27.46 4.91 14.29
CA SER A 5 27.36 3.94 13.19
C SER A 5 26.59 2.67 13.57
N GLU A 6 26.68 2.26 14.84
CA GLU A 6 26.00 1.08 15.37
C GLU A 6 24.50 1.38 15.58
N TYR A 7 24.20 2.54 16.16
CA TYR A 7 22.85 3.07 16.28
C TYR A 7 22.07 3.08 14.94
N ARG A 8 22.69 3.63 13.89
CA ARG A 8 22.07 3.69 12.55
C ARG A 8 21.79 2.30 11.97
N ARG A 9 22.64 1.30 12.25
CA ARG A 9 22.41 -0.09 11.81
C ARG A 9 21.21 -0.70 12.50
N ILE A 10 21.05 -0.50 13.80
CA ILE A 10 19.91 -1.03 14.58
C ILE A 10 18.59 -0.43 14.06
N VAL A 11 18.53 0.89 13.89
CA VAL A 11 17.34 1.56 13.36
C VAL A 11 17.00 1.07 11.95
N PHE A 12 18.00 0.88 11.09
CA PHE A 12 17.79 0.39 9.74
C PHE A 12 17.29 -1.06 9.72
N LEU A 13 17.82 -1.93 10.59
CA LEU A 13 17.35 -3.31 10.77
C LEU A 13 15.88 -3.36 11.24
N ILE A 14 15.54 -2.55 12.24
CA ILE A 14 14.16 -2.40 12.73
C ILE A 14 13.23 -1.93 11.61
N ALA A 15 13.68 -0.97 10.81
CA ALA A 15 12.91 -0.43 9.71
C ALA A 15 12.67 -1.47 8.61
N ILE A 16 13.69 -2.24 8.23
CA ILE A 16 13.56 -3.33 7.25
C ILE A 16 12.58 -4.38 7.76
N ILE A 17 12.75 -4.87 8.99
CA ILE A 17 11.90 -5.91 9.55
C ILE A 17 10.44 -5.45 9.60
N ALA A 18 10.19 -4.21 10.04
CA ALA A 18 8.84 -3.67 10.02
C ALA A 18 8.31 -3.54 8.58
N ALA A 19 9.14 -3.08 7.64
CA ALA A 19 8.76 -2.94 6.24
C ALA A 19 8.51 -4.27 5.51
N LEU A 20 8.92 -5.42 6.07
CA LEU A 20 8.55 -6.75 5.54
C LEU A 20 7.03 -6.95 5.50
N GLY A 21 6.25 -6.23 6.32
CA GLY A 21 4.78 -6.22 6.17
C GLY A 21 4.33 -5.71 4.79
N GLY A 22 5.07 -4.76 4.22
CA GLY A 22 4.87 -4.30 2.84
C GLY A 22 5.28 -5.37 1.83
N LEU A 23 6.38 -6.10 2.09
CA LEU A 23 6.82 -7.21 1.25
C LEU A 23 5.74 -8.28 1.13
N LEU A 24 5.14 -8.72 2.24
CA LEU A 24 4.07 -9.73 2.23
C LEU A 24 2.86 -9.27 1.43
N PHE A 25 2.47 -8.00 1.57
CA PHE A 25 1.41 -7.43 0.76
C PHE A 25 1.75 -7.48 -0.74
N GLY A 26 2.97 -7.10 -1.09
CA GLY A 26 3.45 -7.17 -2.48
C GLY A 26 3.49 -8.59 -3.04
N LEU A 27 3.98 -9.55 -2.26
CA LEU A 27 4.05 -10.97 -2.66
C LEU A 27 2.66 -11.53 -2.97
N ASP A 28 1.62 -11.22 -2.18
CA ASP A 28 0.27 -11.69 -2.51
C ASP A 28 -0.32 -10.99 -3.74
N GLN A 29 -0.12 -9.68 -3.89
CA GLN A 29 -0.59 -8.95 -5.08
C GLN A 29 0.07 -9.48 -6.37
N GLY A 30 1.39 -9.65 -6.37
CA GLY A 30 2.10 -10.20 -7.51
C GLY A 30 1.78 -11.67 -7.76
N PHE A 31 1.48 -12.44 -6.71
CA PHE A 31 1.03 -13.82 -6.83
C PHE A 31 -0.28 -13.91 -7.61
N ILE A 32 -1.30 -13.12 -7.27
CA ILE A 32 -2.56 -13.14 -8.03
C ILE A 32 -2.35 -12.76 -9.50
N ALA A 33 -1.54 -11.74 -9.76
CA ALA A 33 -1.28 -11.29 -11.12
C ALA A 33 -0.61 -12.33 -12.02
N ASN A 34 0.27 -13.17 -11.46
CA ASN A 34 1.09 -14.10 -12.24
C ASN A 34 0.70 -15.58 -12.07
N ALA A 35 0.01 -15.94 -10.99
CA ALA A 35 -0.43 -17.31 -10.71
C ALA A 35 -1.90 -17.55 -11.10
N GLY A 36 -2.63 -16.54 -11.60
CA GLY A 36 -4.04 -16.66 -11.98
C GLY A 36 -4.30 -17.84 -12.92
N THR A 37 -3.53 -17.96 -14.01
CA THR A 37 -3.66 -19.09 -14.94
C THR A 37 -3.38 -20.44 -14.28
N THR A 38 -2.40 -20.51 -13.37
CA THR A 38 -2.09 -21.75 -12.64
C THR A 38 -3.21 -22.11 -11.66
N LEU A 39 -3.79 -21.12 -10.98
CA LEU A 39 -4.96 -21.28 -10.12
C LEU A 39 -6.17 -21.79 -10.91
N ASP A 40 -6.41 -21.22 -12.09
CA ASP A 40 -7.51 -21.61 -12.97
C ASP A 40 -7.38 -23.07 -13.40
N HIS A 41 -6.16 -23.50 -13.77
CA HIS A 41 -5.90 -24.89 -14.15
C HIS A 41 -6.08 -25.88 -13.00
N VAL A 42 -5.64 -25.54 -11.78
CA VAL A 42 -5.71 -26.46 -10.63
C VAL A 42 -7.12 -26.53 -10.04
N TYR A 43 -7.84 -25.41 -9.99
CA TYR A 43 -9.15 -25.32 -9.33
C TYR A 43 -10.34 -25.29 -10.31
N GLY A 44 -10.10 -25.33 -11.61
CA GLY A 44 -11.14 -25.24 -12.63
C GLY A 44 -11.87 -23.91 -12.63
N MET A 45 -11.21 -22.82 -12.22
CA MET A 45 -11.79 -21.48 -12.26
C MET A 45 -11.82 -20.97 -13.70
N VAL A 46 -12.94 -20.36 -14.10
CA VAL A 46 -13.10 -19.79 -15.45
C VAL A 46 -12.50 -18.38 -15.46
N PRO A 47 -11.50 -18.09 -16.32
CA PRO A 47 -10.92 -16.76 -16.44
C PRO A 47 -11.99 -15.72 -16.82
N GLY A 48 -11.94 -14.54 -16.20
CA GLY A 48 -12.93 -13.48 -16.42
C GLY A 48 -14.28 -13.72 -15.74
N SER A 49 -14.44 -14.82 -15.00
CA SER A 49 -15.71 -15.14 -14.34
C SER A 49 -15.94 -14.32 -13.08
N ILE A 50 -17.21 -14.22 -12.69
CA ILE A 50 -17.62 -13.64 -11.39
C ILE A 50 -16.97 -14.41 -10.23
N SER A 51 -16.71 -15.71 -10.38
CA SER A 51 -16.06 -16.52 -9.34
C SER A 51 -14.62 -16.10 -9.10
N GLU A 52 -13.84 -15.93 -10.17
CA GLU A 52 -12.46 -15.43 -10.10
C GLU A 52 -12.43 -14.01 -9.52
N GLY A 53 -13.33 -13.14 -9.98
CA GLY A 53 -13.47 -11.78 -9.44
C GLY A 53 -13.77 -11.77 -7.94
N LYS A 54 -14.67 -12.64 -7.46
CA LYS A 54 -14.97 -12.80 -6.03
C LYS A 54 -13.78 -13.32 -5.24
N PHE A 55 -13.04 -14.29 -5.78
CA PHE A 55 -11.84 -14.85 -5.16
C PHE A 55 -10.73 -13.80 -5.00
N ASN A 56 -10.49 -12.99 -6.03
CA ASN A 56 -9.50 -11.92 -5.97
C ASN A 56 -9.93 -10.79 -5.01
N ALA A 57 -11.23 -10.49 -4.97
CA ALA A 57 -11.77 -9.41 -4.15
C ALA A 57 -11.92 -9.77 -2.66
N ILE A 58 -11.95 -11.07 -2.27
CA ILE A 58 -12.13 -11.47 -0.87
C ILE A 58 -11.02 -10.98 0.06
N LEU A 59 -9.80 -10.83 -0.46
CA LEU A 59 -8.66 -10.32 0.28
C LEU A 59 -8.92 -8.91 0.79
N ALA A 60 -9.59 -8.07 0.00
CA ALA A 60 -9.89 -6.70 0.39
C ALA A 60 -10.87 -6.64 1.57
N TYR A 61 -11.83 -7.57 1.67
CA TYR A 61 -12.65 -7.71 2.88
C TYR A 61 -11.79 -8.06 4.09
N GLY A 62 -10.87 -9.02 3.95
CA GLY A 62 -9.87 -9.31 4.98
C GLY A 62 -9.12 -8.04 5.40
N GLY A 63 -8.67 -7.24 4.44
CA GLY A 63 -7.99 -5.96 4.67
C GLY A 63 -8.82 -4.94 5.45
N ILE A 64 -10.12 -4.82 5.15
CA ILE A 64 -11.06 -3.96 5.88
C ILE A 64 -11.17 -4.41 7.34
N PHE A 65 -11.47 -5.69 7.57
CA PHE A 65 -11.59 -6.25 8.92
C PHE A 65 -10.28 -6.15 9.70
N GLY A 66 -9.16 -6.48 9.06
CA GLY A 66 -7.82 -6.35 9.63
C GLY A 66 -7.52 -4.90 10.05
N THR A 67 -7.86 -3.92 9.22
CA THR A 67 -7.66 -2.50 9.52
C THR A 67 -8.49 -2.07 10.75
N ILE A 68 -9.77 -2.45 10.81
CA ILE A 68 -10.65 -2.15 11.96
C ILE A 68 -10.06 -2.73 13.25
N CYS A 69 -9.63 -3.99 13.21
CA CYS A 69 -9.02 -4.66 14.34
C CYS A 69 -7.64 -4.08 14.70
N SER A 70 -6.88 -3.55 13.73
CA SER A 70 -5.54 -3.00 13.95
C SER A 70 -5.55 -1.82 14.91
N GLY A 71 -6.53 -0.90 14.78
CA GLY A 71 -6.67 0.23 15.70
C GLY A 71 -6.89 -0.22 17.16
N PHE A 72 -7.64 -1.32 17.35
CA PHE A 72 -7.82 -1.93 18.67
C PHE A 72 -6.52 -2.59 19.17
N PHE A 73 -5.92 -3.48 18.38
CA PHE A 73 -4.74 -4.24 18.81
C PHE A 73 -3.51 -3.35 19.06
N THR A 74 -3.26 -2.36 18.22
CA THR A 74 -2.13 -1.44 18.38
C THR A 74 -2.22 -0.63 19.68
N ARG A 75 -3.44 -0.32 20.15
CA ARG A 75 -3.68 0.38 21.42
C ARG A 75 -3.54 -0.56 22.62
N PHE A 76 -4.18 -1.73 22.59
CA PHE A 76 -4.26 -2.61 23.77
C PHE A 76 -3.04 -3.52 23.92
N VAL A 77 -2.63 -4.19 22.85
CA VAL A 77 -1.58 -5.21 22.83
C VAL A 77 -0.23 -4.62 22.39
N GLY A 78 -0.26 -3.48 21.70
CA GLY A 78 0.92 -2.74 21.26
C GLY A 78 1.28 -2.99 19.80
N ARG A 79 2.07 -2.07 19.23
CA ARG A 79 2.41 -2.03 17.80
C ARG A 79 3.19 -3.28 17.37
N LYS A 80 4.25 -3.63 18.10
CA LYS A 80 5.05 -4.85 17.88
C LYS A 80 4.18 -6.11 17.82
N ASN A 81 3.36 -6.32 18.84
CA ASN A 81 2.54 -7.52 18.94
C ASN A 81 1.46 -7.57 17.85
N THR A 82 0.96 -6.41 17.41
CA THR A 82 0.06 -6.34 16.26
C THR A 82 0.74 -6.81 14.97
N LEU A 83 2.00 -6.44 14.74
CA LEU A 83 2.79 -6.93 13.60
C LEU A 83 3.07 -8.44 13.70
N ILE A 84 3.28 -8.98 14.91
CA ILE A 84 3.42 -10.42 15.13
C ILE A 84 2.13 -11.14 14.77
N ILE A 85 0.96 -10.66 15.25
CA ILE A 85 -0.35 -11.23 14.91
C ILE A 85 -0.57 -11.19 13.39
N ALA A 86 -0.25 -10.07 12.74
CA ALA A 86 -0.33 -9.94 11.29
C ALA A 86 0.52 -10.99 10.56
N GLY A 87 1.77 -11.16 11.00
CA GLY A 87 2.68 -12.19 10.46
C GLY A 87 2.14 -13.60 10.63
N PHE A 88 1.63 -13.96 11.82
CA PHE A 88 1.03 -15.27 12.05
C PHE A 88 -0.21 -15.52 11.21
N SER A 89 -1.11 -14.54 11.07
CA SER A 89 -2.28 -14.67 10.19
C SER A 89 -1.85 -14.94 8.75
N PHE A 90 -0.83 -14.22 8.27
CA PHE A 90 -0.32 -14.39 6.92
C PHE A 90 0.38 -15.74 6.73
N LEU A 91 1.20 -16.17 7.70
CA LEU A 91 1.89 -17.46 7.72
C LEU A 91 0.88 -18.63 7.69
N LEU A 92 -0.15 -18.57 8.53
CA LEU A 92 -1.17 -19.62 8.59
C LEU A 92 -1.97 -19.69 7.27
N GLY A 93 -2.38 -18.54 6.73
CA GLY A 93 -3.09 -18.48 5.45
C GLY A 93 -2.27 -19.03 4.29
N ALA A 94 -0.97 -18.68 4.21
CA ALA A 94 -0.08 -19.16 3.16
C ALA A 94 0.23 -20.65 3.30
N LEU A 95 0.49 -21.13 4.53
CA LEU A 95 0.78 -22.53 4.81
C LEU A 95 -0.40 -23.43 4.47
N ILE A 96 -1.62 -23.06 4.88
CA ILE A 96 -2.82 -23.82 4.51
C ILE A 96 -3.05 -23.76 3.00
N SER A 97 -2.78 -22.63 2.34
CA SER A 97 -2.90 -22.55 0.87
C SER A 97 -1.90 -23.47 0.14
N SER A 98 -0.73 -23.72 0.73
CA SER A 98 0.32 -24.57 0.14
C SER A 98 -0.04 -26.05 0.06
N VAL A 99 -1.02 -26.53 0.85
CA VAL A 99 -1.52 -27.92 0.76
C VAL A 99 -2.68 -28.08 -0.23
N LEU A 100 -2.94 -27.05 -1.05
CA LEU A 100 -3.99 -27.02 -2.08
C LEU A 100 -5.37 -27.47 -1.57
N PRO A 101 -5.92 -26.83 -0.52
CA PRO A 101 -7.20 -27.23 0.04
C PRO A 101 -8.34 -26.90 -0.93
N PRO A 102 -9.56 -27.45 -0.74
CA PRO A 102 -10.73 -27.10 -1.55
C PRO A 102 -10.95 -25.58 -1.65
N LEU A 103 -11.50 -25.12 -2.78
CA LEU A 103 -11.61 -23.69 -3.11
C LEU A 103 -12.27 -22.83 -2.02
N GLY A 104 -13.25 -23.37 -1.28
CA GLY A 104 -13.87 -22.67 -0.16
C GLY A 104 -12.90 -22.37 0.99
N ILE A 105 -12.03 -23.34 1.32
CA ILE A 105 -10.98 -23.16 2.34
C ILE A 105 -9.89 -22.22 1.80
N LEU A 106 -9.50 -22.35 0.53
CA LEU A 106 -8.54 -21.44 -0.09
C LEU A 106 -9.05 -19.98 -0.07
N THR A 107 -10.35 -19.79 -0.32
CA THR A 107 -11.01 -18.47 -0.23
C THR A 107 -10.97 -17.92 1.20
N ALA A 108 -11.20 -18.76 2.22
CA ALA A 108 -11.06 -18.38 3.62
C ALA A 108 -9.59 -18.04 3.98
N CYS A 109 -8.62 -18.77 3.42
CA CYS A 109 -7.20 -18.45 3.57
C CYS A 109 -6.88 -17.09 2.96
N ARG A 110 -7.44 -16.74 1.80
CA ARG A 110 -7.29 -15.39 1.21
C ARG A 110 -7.87 -14.28 2.08
N PHE A 111 -9.00 -14.52 2.73
CA PHE A 111 -9.52 -13.60 3.74
C PHE A 111 -8.52 -13.42 4.90
N LEU A 112 -7.92 -14.51 5.39
CA LEU A 112 -6.93 -14.47 6.48
C LEU A 112 -5.62 -13.76 6.09
N LEU A 113 -5.13 -13.98 4.86
CA LEU A 113 -4.03 -13.22 4.28
C LEU A 113 -4.36 -11.73 4.25
N GLY A 114 -5.55 -11.38 3.75
CA GLY A 114 -6.05 -10.00 3.74
C GLY A 114 -6.14 -9.38 5.13
N PHE A 115 -6.60 -10.14 6.13
CA PHE A 115 -6.64 -9.72 7.52
C PHE A 115 -5.25 -9.35 8.04
N GLY A 116 -4.25 -10.20 7.78
CA GLY A 116 -2.85 -9.92 8.11
C GLY A 116 -2.32 -8.65 7.43
N VAL A 117 -2.59 -8.47 6.13
CA VAL A 117 -2.20 -7.26 5.40
C VAL A 117 -2.89 -6.02 5.93
N GLY A 118 -4.19 -6.09 6.24
CA GLY A 118 -4.95 -5.00 6.85
C GLY A 118 -4.32 -4.55 8.17
N LEU A 119 -3.99 -5.51 9.04
CA LEU A 119 -3.28 -5.24 10.29
C LEU A 119 -1.94 -4.54 10.04
N ALA A 120 -1.11 -5.09 9.15
CA ALA A 120 0.22 -4.59 8.84
C ALA A 120 0.21 -3.20 8.16
N SER A 121 -0.76 -2.93 7.28
CA SER A 121 -0.90 -1.67 6.55
C SER A 121 -1.14 -0.47 7.46
N PHE A 122 -1.77 -0.70 8.62
CA PHE A 122 -1.94 0.32 9.66
C PHE A 122 -0.80 0.31 10.68
N ALA A 123 -0.41 -0.87 11.18
CA ALA A 123 0.56 -0.98 12.27
C ALA A 123 1.98 -0.63 11.83
N THR A 124 2.37 -0.94 10.58
CA THR A 124 3.75 -0.73 10.10
C THR A 124 4.10 0.75 9.98
N PRO A 125 3.33 1.61 9.28
CA PRO A 125 3.65 3.03 9.18
C PRO A 125 3.64 3.71 10.55
N LEU A 126 2.72 3.32 11.44
CA LEU A 126 2.66 3.84 12.81
C LEU A 126 3.89 3.43 13.62
N TYR A 127 4.26 2.15 13.59
CA TYR A 127 5.45 1.64 14.28
C TYR A 127 6.74 2.32 13.78
N LEU A 128 6.89 2.44 12.46
CA LEU A 128 8.02 3.13 11.83
C LEU A 128 8.05 4.61 12.24
N ALA A 129 6.92 5.30 12.28
CA ALA A 129 6.88 6.71 12.67
C ALA A 129 7.23 6.95 14.14
N GLU A 130 6.95 5.98 15.02
CA GLU A 130 7.23 6.03 16.46
C GLU A 130 8.64 5.58 16.83
N THR A 131 9.29 4.74 16.01
CA THR A 131 10.64 4.22 16.26
C THR A 131 11.73 4.94 15.47
N ALA A 132 11.41 5.46 14.29
CA ALA A 132 12.38 6.15 13.45
C ALA A 132 12.78 7.52 14.02
N PRO A 133 14.06 7.91 13.84
CA PRO A 133 14.52 9.27 14.08
C PRO A 133 13.73 10.28 13.25
N THR A 134 13.64 11.51 13.75
CA THR A 134 12.90 12.61 13.13
C THR A 134 13.37 12.90 11.70
N GLU A 135 14.66 12.74 11.42
CA GLU A 135 15.28 13.13 10.14
C GLU A 135 14.93 12.18 8.99
N ILE A 136 14.61 10.91 9.28
CA ILE A 136 14.37 9.88 8.26
C ILE A 136 12.92 9.40 8.19
N ARG A 137 12.01 10.00 8.97
CA ARG A 137 10.62 9.54 9.11
C ARG A 137 9.88 9.41 7.77
N GLY A 138 10.03 10.37 6.86
CA GLY A 138 9.42 10.32 5.52
C GLY A 138 10.01 9.22 4.61
N ALA A 139 11.31 8.95 4.74
CA ALA A 139 11.97 7.86 4.02
C ALA A 139 11.46 6.48 4.50
N MET A 140 11.10 6.34 5.78
CA MET A 140 10.58 5.09 6.33
C MET A 140 9.19 4.74 5.80
N SER A 141 8.28 5.72 5.65
CA SER A 141 6.99 5.48 4.98
C SER A 141 7.17 5.07 3.51
N SER A 142 8.18 5.63 2.85
CA SER A 142 8.52 5.25 1.48
C SER A 142 9.17 3.86 1.38
N LEU A 143 9.88 3.41 2.42
CA LEU A 143 10.44 2.05 2.52
C LEU A 143 9.33 0.99 2.52
N PHE A 144 8.21 1.25 3.20
CA PHE A 144 7.05 0.35 3.17
C PHE A 144 6.52 0.16 1.73
N GLN A 145 6.32 1.26 1.00
CA GLN A 145 5.91 1.21 -0.40
C GLN A 145 6.95 0.51 -1.28
N LEU A 146 8.25 0.77 -1.06
CA LEU A 146 9.33 0.11 -1.77
C LEU A 146 9.26 -1.42 -1.59
N MET A 147 9.06 -1.89 -0.35
CA MET A 147 8.92 -3.31 -0.06
C MET A 147 7.69 -3.94 -0.73
N ILE A 148 6.56 -3.22 -0.84
CA ILE A 148 5.40 -3.67 -1.63
C ILE A 148 5.81 -3.92 -3.07
N THR A 149 6.39 -2.92 -3.73
CA THR A 149 6.77 -3.05 -5.16
C THR A 149 7.86 -4.09 -5.39
N PHE A 150 8.79 -4.24 -4.43
CA PHE A 150 9.80 -5.31 -4.45
C PHE A 150 9.15 -6.69 -4.32
N GLY A 151 8.17 -6.86 -3.44
CA GLY A 151 7.43 -8.11 -3.28
C GLY A 151 6.69 -8.51 -4.55
N ILE A 152 6.00 -7.57 -5.20
CA ILE A 152 5.30 -7.81 -6.47
C ILE A 152 6.28 -8.31 -7.54
N PHE A 153 7.42 -7.63 -7.69
CA PHE A 153 8.45 -8.03 -8.65
C PHE A 153 9.08 -9.39 -8.31
N LEU A 154 9.43 -9.59 -7.03
CA LEU A 154 10.11 -10.80 -6.57
C LEU A 154 9.26 -12.05 -6.80
N ILE A 155 7.98 -12.03 -6.41
CA ILE A 155 7.11 -13.21 -6.62
C ILE A 155 6.86 -13.45 -8.10
N CYS A 156 6.77 -12.41 -8.93
CA CYS A 156 6.63 -12.60 -10.37
C CYS A 156 7.87 -13.32 -10.95
N LEU A 157 9.07 -12.86 -10.60
CA LEU A 157 10.32 -13.49 -11.03
C LEU A 157 10.42 -14.94 -10.55
N VAL A 158 10.12 -15.20 -9.27
CA VAL A 158 10.19 -16.53 -8.68
C VAL A 158 9.16 -17.47 -9.30
N ASN A 159 7.93 -17.01 -9.54
CA ASN A 159 6.88 -17.81 -10.17
C ASN A 159 7.23 -18.23 -11.60
N VAL A 160 7.88 -17.35 -12.38
CA VAL A 160 8.36 -17.69 -13.74
C VAL A 160 9.36 -18.84 -13.67
N VAL A 161 10.33 -18.76 -12.77
CA VAL A 161 11.33 -19.82 -12.56
C VAL A 161 10.67 -21.11 -12.07
N ILE A 162 9.70 -21.02 -11.15
CA ILE A 162 8.97 -22.18 -10.64
C ILE A 162 8.22 -22.90 -11.76
N VAL A 163 7.49 -22.18 -12.61
CA VAL A 163 6.72 -22.79 -13.72
C VAL A 163 7.66 -23.52 -14.69
N GLU A 164 8.83 -22.95 -14.97
CA GLU A 164 9.83 -23.55 -15.87
C GLU A 164 10.50 -24.79 -15.26
N LEU A 165 10.81 -24.76 -13.96
CA LEU A 165 11.48 -25.88 -13.27
C LEU A 165 10.54 -27.03 -12.91
N ALA A 166 9.30 -26.74 -12.52
CA ALA A 166 8.38 -27.73 -11.97
C ALA A 166 7.77 -28.63 -13.05
N GLY A 167 7.50 -28.09 -14.24
CA GLY A 167 6.81 -28.79 -15.34
C GLY A 167 5.35 -29.18 -15.08
N HIS A 168 4.88 -29.13 -13.83
CA HIS A 168 3.53 -29.49 -13.39
C HIS A 168 2.86 -28.33 -12.65
N THR A 169 1.61 -28.02 -13.00
CA THR A 169 0.86 -26.86 -12.48
C THR A 169 0.57 -26.96 -10.98
N GLU A 170 0.19 -28.13 -10.47
CA GLU A 170 -0.05 -28.33 -9.03
C GLU A 170 1.22 -28.13 -8.20
N VAL A 171 2.31 -28.75 -8.63
CA VAL A 171 3.63 -28.65 -7.98
C VAL A 171 4.15 -27.21 -8.02
N SER A 172 3.93 -26.52 -9.13
CA SER A 172 4.19 -25.09 -9.25
C SER A 172 3.42 -24.28 -8.21
N LEU A 173 2.11 -24.49 -8.11
CA LEU A 173 1.25 -23.73 -7.20
C LEU A 173 1.62 -23.94 -5.72
N VAL A 174 1.94 -25.17 -5.32
CA VAL A 174 2.48 -25.50 -3.98
C VAL A 174 3.76 -24.71 -3.70
N MET A 175 4.71 -24.69 -4.65
CA MET A 175 5.96 -23.97 -4.50
C MET A 175 5.74 -22.46 -4.42
N MET A 176 4.84 -21.90 -5.22
CA MET A 176 4.51 -20.47 -5.17
C MET A 176 3.97 -20.08 -3.78
N PHE A 177 3.03 -20.85 -3.22
CA PHE A 177 2.54 -20.63 -1.85
C PHE A 177 3.61 -20.86 -0.79
N SER A 178 4.54 -21.79 -1.01
CA SER A 178 5.66 -22.07 -0.09
C SER A 178 6.64 -20.91 -0.02
N VAL A 179 6.90 -20.22 -1.13
CA VAL A 179 7.72 -18.99 -1.16
C VAL A 179 7.06 -17.90 -0.31
N ILE A 180 5.76 -17.70 -0.46
CA ILE A 180 4.99 -16.74 0.36
C ILE A 180 5.07 -17.13 1.84
N THR A 181 4.92 -18.41 2.15
CA THR A 181 5.02 -18.97 3.51
C THR A 181 6.39 -18.71 4.13
N LEU A 182 7.48 -18.88 3.35
CA LEU A 182 8.84 -18.60 3.79
C LEU A 182 9.02 -17.13 4.20
N PHE A 183 8.59 -16.19 3.36
CA PHE A 183 8.68 -14.77 3.70
C PHE A 183 7.79 -14.39 4.88
N ALA A 184 6.60 -15.00 4.99
CA ALA A 184 5.72 -14.82 6.14
C ALA A 184 6.37 -15.28 7.44
N LEU A 185 7.09 -16.41 7.40
CA LEU A 185 7.86 -16.93 8.53
C LEU A 185 9.00 -15.97 8.90
N LEU A 186 9.77 -15.50 7.92
CA LEU A 186 10.86 -14.54 8.13
C LEU A 186 10.37 -13.24 8.78
N MET A 187 9.25 -12.68 8.30
CA MET A 187 8.63 -11.52 8.93
C MET A 187 8.18 -11.82 10.36
N THR A 188 7.47 -12.94 10.56
CA THR A 188 6.93 -13.31 11.88
C THR A 188 8.04 -13.46 12.91
N ILE A 189 9.11 -14.19 12.56
CA ILE A 189 10.31 -14.34 13.39
C ILE A 189 10.98 -12.99 13.62
N GLY A 190 11.18 -12.19 12.57
CA GLY A 190 11.79 -10.86 12.65
C GLY A 190 11.05 -9.94 13.63
N CYS A 191 9.71 -9.96 13.60
CA CYS A 191 8.87 -9.15 14.48
C CYS A 191 9.04 -9.47 15.97
N PHE A 192 9.49 -10.67 16.34
CA PHE A 192 9.82 -10.99 17.74
C PHE A 192 11.05 -10.22 18.26
N PHE A 193 11.99 -9.87 17.38
CA PHE A 193 13.21 -9.12 17.73
C PHE A 193 13.00 -7.60 17.75
N LEU A 194 11.87 -7.11 17.23
CA LEU A 194 11.54 -5.69 17.26
C LEU A 194 11.39 -5.19 18.71
N PRO A 195 11.89 -3.99 19.06
CA PRO A 195 11.56 -3.36 20.33
C PRO A 195 10.10 -2.93 20.36
N LYS A 196 9.53 -2.80 21.56
CA LYS A 196 8.21 -2.18 21.76
C LYS A 196 8.29 -0.69 21.40
N SER A 197 7.17 -0.09 21.00
CA SER A 197 7.13 1.35 20.75
C SER A 197 7.33 2.14 22.05
N PRO A 198 8.29 3.08 22.11
CA PRO A 198 8.48 3.95 23.28
C PRO A 198 7.21 4.72 23.66
N ARG A 199 6.48 5.23 22.66
CA ARG A 199 5.24 5.99 22.89
C ARG A 199 4.15 5.11 23.50
N TRP A 200 4.03 3.87 23.03
CA TRP A 200 3.08 2.92 23.61
C TRP A 200 3.43 2.54 25.06
N LEU A 201 4.72 2.36 25.36
CA LEU A 201 5.20 2.12 26.73
C LEU A 201 4.87 3.29 27.66
N MET A 202 5.13 4.52 27.21
CA MET A 202 4.75 5.74 27.94
C MET A 202 3.22 5.85 28.15
N MET A 203 2.41 5.45 27.16
CA MET A 203 0.95 5.40 27.32
C MET A 203 0.49 4.37 28.36
N LYS A 204 1.25 3.29 28.58
CA LYS A 204 0.99 2.28 29.61
C LYS A 204 1.54 2.66 30.99
N GLY A 205 2.27 3.77 31.09
CA GLY A 205 2.93 4.22 32.32
C GLY A 205 4.29 3.56 32.58
N ASP A 206 4.83 2.79 31.63
CA ASP A 206 6.11 2.08 31.75
C ASP A 206 7.25 2.94 31.21
N GLU A 207 7.61 3.98 31.96
CA GLU A 207 8.62 4.96 31.54
C GLU A 207 10.03 4.38 31.51
N GLU A 208 10.37 3.47 32.42
CA GLU A 208 11.71 2.87 32.46
C GLU A 208 12.00 2.05 31.19
N GLN A 209 11.08 1.16 30.78
CA GLN A 209 11.25 0.45 29.52
C GLN A 209 11.24 1.41 28.32
N ALA A 210 10.45 2.49 28.37
CA ALA A 210 10.45 3.48 27.30
C ALA A 210 11.82 4.15 27.15
N ARG A 211 12.48 4.49 28.27
CA ARG A 211 13.85 5.04 28.31
C ARG A 211 14.86 4.04 27.78
N GLU A 212 14.79 2.77 28.19
CA GLU A 212 15.70 1.72 27.69
C GLU A 212 15.58 1.53 26.17
N VAL A 213 14.35 1.53 25.64
CA VAL A 213 14.14 1.42 24.20
C VAL A 213 14.65 2.67 23.49
N LEU A 214 14.36 3.87 24.00
CA LEU A 214 14.88 5.12 23.42
C LEU A 214 16.40 5.18 23.44
N ALA A 215 17.06 4.65 24.48
CA ALA A 215 18.52 4.56 24.53
C ALA A 215 19.12 3.70 23.42
N ARG A 216 18.36 2.73 22.90
CA ARG A 216 18.75 1.94 21.71
C ARG A 216 18.38 2.64 20.40
N LEU A 217 17.42 3.57 20.44
CA LEU A 217 16.80 4.22 19.29
C LEU A 217 17.16 5.69 19.10
N ARG A 218 17.94 6.32 19.98
CA ARG A 218 18.31 7.74 19.92
C ARG A 218 19.71 7.97 20.47
N ASN A 219 20.27 9.14 20.20
CA ASN A 219 21.46 9.62 20.91
C ASN A 219 21.08 10.01 22.34
N SER A 220 22.02 9.92 23.29
CA SER A 220 21.82 10.22 24.72
C SER A 220 21.10 11.54 24.98
N ASP A 221 21.43 12.57 24.21
CA ASP A 221 20.99 13.95 24.44
C ASP A 221 19.54 14.19 23.98
N GLU A 222 18.99 13.30 23.14
CA GLU A 222 17.62 13.39 22.60
C GLU A 222 16.60 12.64 23.45
N ILE A 223 17.04 11.69 24.29
CA ILE A 223 16.14 10.77 25.03
C ILE A 223 15.28 11.52 26.03
N GLU A 224 15.88 12.32 26.91
CA GLU A 224 15.13 13.07 27.93
C GLU A 224 14.29 14.20 27.32
N ALA A 225 14.75 14.78 26.21
CA ALA A 225 13.95 15.72 25.44
C ALA A 225 12.68 15.05 24.86
N GLU A 226 12.80 13.86 24.26
CA GLU A 226 11.64 13.13 23.71
C GLU A 226 10.71 12.61 24.82
N LEU A 227 11.26 12.10 25.93
CA LEU A 227 10.48 11.65 27.09
C LEU A 227 9.69 12.80 27.73
N SER A 228 10.32 13.97 27.93
CA SER A 228 9.64 15.14 28.50
C SER A 228 8.52 15.66 27.60
N ILE A 229 8.69 15.65 26.27
CA ILE A 229 7.64 15.99 25.30
C ILE A 229 6.47 15.01 25.41
N ILE A 230 6.74 13.70 25.46
CA ILE A 230 5.69 12.68 25.59
C ILE A 230 4.98 12.81 26.94
N ARG A 231 5.73 13.06 28.02
CA ARG A 231 5.19 13.25 29.37
C ARG A 231 4.28 14.47 29.43
N HIS A 232 4.70 15.62 28.90
CA HIS A 232 3.87 16.82 28.81
C HIS A 232 2.59 16.60 28.00
N LYS A 233 2.68 15.87 26.87
CA LYS A 233 1.51 15.53 26.06
C LYS A 233 0.54 14.57 26.77
N ASN A 234 1.04 13.64 27.59
CA ASN A 234 0.21 12.72 28.38
C ASN A 234 -0.38 13.38 29.64
N SER A 235 0.33 14.31 30.27
CA SER A 235 -0.10 15.00 31.51
C SER A 235 -1.05 16.17 31.25
N GLN A 236 -0.95 16.83 30.09
CA GLN A 236 -2.04 17.66 29.60
C GLN A 236 -3.23 16.77 29.27
N LYS A 237 -4.15 16.61 30.23
CA LYS A 237 -5.53 16.15 29.99
C LYS A 237 -6.20 17.17 29.04
N GLY A 238 -5.87 17.11 27.76
CA GLY A 238 -6.54 17.88 26.74
C GLY A 238 -8.01 17.48 26.64
N GLU A 239 -8.80 18.25 25.90
CA GLU A 239 -10.21 17.91 25.65
C GLU A 239 -10.39 16.45 25.23
N PRO A 240 -11.45 15.77 25.71
CA PRO A 240 -11.78 14.40 25.31
C PRO A 240 -11.74 14.22 23.78
N ILE A 241 -11.31 13.05 23.30
CA ILE A 241 -11.31 12.71 21.85
C ILE A 241 -12.68 12.99 21.24
N LYS A 242 -13.76 12.67 21.97
CA LYS A 242 -15.15 12.96 21.57
C LYS A 242 -15.38 14.42 21.21
N ASN A 243 -14.80 15.36 21.96
CA ASN A 243 -14.95 16.79 21.70
C ASN A 243 -14.23 17.18 20.41
N THR A 244 -13.07 16.59 20.12
CA THR A 244 -12.33 16.83 18.86
C THR A 244 -13.08 16.25 17.65
N LEU A 245 -13.68 15.06 17.79
CA LEU A 245 -14.50 14.43 16.75
C LEU A 245 -15.77 15.22 16.42
N ASN A 246 -16.29 15.99 17.39
CA ASN A 246 -17.43 16.87 17.17
C ASN A 246 -17.06 18.19 16.48
N LYS A 247 -15.77 18.51 16.31
CA LYS A 247 -15.35 19.76 15.65
C LYS A 247 -15.50 19.66 14.13
N PRO A 248 -16.09 20.65 13.45
CA PRO A 248 -16.28 20.63 12.01
C PRO A 248 -14.98 20.49 11.19
N TYR A 249 -13.85 20.98 11.71
CA TYR A 249 -12.58 20.89 11.01
C TYR A 249 -12.10 19.44 10.81
N PHE A 250 -12.43 18.55 11.75
CA PHE A 250 -12.02 17.15 11.69
C PHE A 250 -12.67 16.47 10.49
N TRP A 251 -13.98 16.64 10.33
CA TRP A 251 -14.73 16.09 9.20
C TRP A 251 -14.27 16.65 7.86
N LYS A 252 -13.93 17.94 7.80
CA LYS A 252 -13.37 18.56 6.59
C LYS A 252 -12.06 17.89 6.14
N ILE A 253 -11.13 17.64 7.07
CA ILE A 253 -9.85 17.00 6.74
C ILE A 253 -10.00 15.50 6.50
N LEU A 254 -10.93 14.85 7.21
CA LEU A 254 -11.27 13.45 7.01
C LEU A 254 -11.81 13.21 5.61
N VAL A 255 -12.71 14.05 5.11
CA VAL A 255 -13.21 13.99 3.73
C VAL A 255 -12.05 14.11 2.73
N VAL A 256 -11.07 14.99 2.99
CA VAL A 256 -9.88 15.08 2.12
C VAL A 256 -9.10 13.78 2.10
N GLY A 257 -8.79 13.20 3.27
CA GLY A 257 -8.08 11.91 3.34
C GLY A 257 -8.85 10.76 2.68
N ILE A 258 -10.17 10.70 2.87
CA ILE A 258 -11.07 9.70 2.26
C ILE A 258 -10.99 9.79 0.73
N ILE A 259 -11.13 11.00 0.18
CA ILE A 259 -11.13 11.21 -1.27
C ILE A 259 -9.74 10.91 -1.87
N ILE A 260 -8.65 11.23 -1.18
CA ILE A 260 -7.28 10.88 -1.63
C ILE A 260 -7.12 9.36 -1.72
N GLN A 261 -7.49 8.62 -0.69
CA GLN A 261 -7.37 7.16 -0.69
C GLN A 261 -8.32 6.47 -1.68
N MET A 262 -9.52 7.03 -1.86
CA MET A 262 -10.44 6.61 -2.92
C MET A 262 -9.78 6.77 -4.29
N PHE A 263 -9.22 7.94 -4.61
CA PHE A 263 -8.58 8.18 -5.90
C PHE A 263 -7.33 7.31 -6.10
N GLN A 264 -6.55 7.02 -5.06
CA GLN A 264 -5.40 6.11 -5.18
C GLN A 264 -5.80 4.76 -5.80
N GLN A 265 -7.02 4.29 -5.56
CA GLN A 265 -7.54 3.06 -6.15
C GLN A 265 -8.27 3.31 -7.48
N LEU A 266 -9.10 4.35 -7.57
CA LEU A 266 -9.87 4.67 -8.78
C LEU A 266 -9.02 5.08 -9.99
N VAL A 267 -7.74 5.43 -9.80
CA VAL A 267 -6.79 5.59 -10.92
C VAL A 267 -6.41 4.26 -11.58
N GLY A 268 -6.89 3.12 -11.07
CA GLY A 268 -6.86 1.83 -11.76
C GLY A 268 -5.66 0.93 -11.46
N ILE A 269 -4.91 1.18 -10.38
CA ILE A 269 -3.63 0.48 -10.17
C ILE A 269 -3.80 -1.03 -9.98
N ASN A 270 -4.78 -1.49 -9.19
CA ASN A 270 -4.96 -2.94 -8.98
C ASN A 270 -5.38 -3.64 -10.26
N ALA A 271 -6.18 -2.99 -11.11
CA ALA A 271 -6.52 -3.57 -12.41
C ALA A 271 -5.30 -3.69 -13.31
N MET A 272 -4.43 -2.68 -13.30
CA MET A 272 -3.16 -2.72 -14.03
C MET A 272 -2.20 -3.77 -13.48
N ILE A 273 -2.07 -3.92 -12.16
CA ILE A 273 -1.17 -4.93 -11.57
C ILE A 273 -1.70 -6.34 -11.82
N TYR A 274 -3.00 -6.59 -11.60
CA TYR A 274 -3.57 -7.95 -11.66
C TYR A 274 -3.77 -8.45 -13.08
N TYR A 275 -4.08 -7.55 -14.02
CA TYR A 275 -4.54 -7.95 -15.35
C TYR A 275 -3.61 -7.52 -16.49
N ALA A 276 -2.56 -6.73 -16.24
CA ALA A 276 -1.60 -6.37 -17.28
C ALA A 276 -1.01 -7.57 -18.03
N PRO A 277 -0.53 -8.63 -17.37
CA PRO A 277 -0.03 -9.80 -18.09
C PRO A 277 -1.08 -10.39 -19.04
N THR A 278 -2.33 -10.51 -18.58
CA THR A 278 -3.44 -11.10 -19.33
C THR A 278 -3.81 -10.28 -20.57
N PHE A 279 -3.99 -8.97 -20.46
CA PHE A 279 -4.39 -8.17 -21.62
C PHE A 279 -3.21 -7.88 -22.57
N LEU A 280 -1.97 -7.86 -22.08
CA LEU A 280 -0.78 -7.74 -22.94
C LEU A 280 -0.55 -9.03 -23.72
N GLN A 281 -0.84 -10.20 -23.12
CA GLN A 281 -0.91 -11.47 -23.83
C GLN A 281 -2.01 -11.47 -24.88
N GLY A 282 -3.20 -10.97 -24.54
CA GLY A 282 -4.30 -10.80 -25.49
C GLY A 282 -3.94 -9.91 -26.68
N ALA A 283 -3.02 -8.96 -26.50
CA ALA A 283 -2.47 -8.16 -27.59
C ALA A 283 -1.38 -8.89 -28.41
N GLY A 284 -0.94 -10.09 -28.02
CA GLY A 284 0.07 -10.89 -28.71
C GLY A 284 1.50 -10.73 -28.21
N LEU A 285 1.71 -10.10 -27.05
CA LEU A 285 3.03 -10.02 -26.40
C LEU A 285 3.31 -11.26 -25.55
N ASN A 286 4.58 -11.58 -25.34
CA ASN A 286 4.98 -12.63 -24.42
C ASN A 286 4.58 -12.23 -22.98
N ILE A 287 3.70 -13.05 -22.36
CA ILE A 287 3.13 -12.78 -21.03
C ILE A 287 4.20 -12.63 -19.94
N ILE A 288 5.23 -13.48 -19.99
CA ILE A 288 6.31 -13.50 -19.00
C ILE A 288 7.12 -12.21 -19.11
N LEU A 289 7.58 -11.85 -20.32
CA LEU A 289 8.39 -10.66 -20.53
C LEU A 289 7.60 -9.38 -20.22
N ALA A 290 6.34 -9.33 -20.62
CA ALA A 290 5.46 -8.18 -20.37
C ALA A 290 5.18 -8.00 -18.87
N GLY A 291 4.85 -9.08 -18.15
CA GLY A 291 4.63 -9.05 -16.70
C GLY A 291 5.90 -8.64 -15.93
N LEU A 292 7.04 -9.24 -16.25
CA LEU A 292 8.33 -8.88 -15.64
C LEU A 292 8.70 -7.43 -15.89
N ALA A 293 8.51 -6.91 -17.11
CA ALA A 293 8.79 -5.52 -17.43
C ALA A 293 7.91 -4.55 -16.62
N VAL A 294 6.61 -4.83 -16.52
CA VAL A 294 5.65 -4.02 -15.75
C VAL A 294 6.04 -3.95 -14.26
N PHE A 295 6.32 -5.09 -13.64
CA PHE A 295 6.65 -5.11 -12.21
C PHE A 295 8.07 -4.62 -11.91
N PHE A 296 9.01 -4.83 -12.83
CA PHE A 296 10.35 -4.25 -12.73
C PHE A 296 10.30 -2.72 -12.78
N VAL A 297 9.54 -2.15 -13.73
CA VAL A 297 9.34 -0.70 -13.80
C VAL A 297 8.63 -0.20 -12.55
N ASN A 298 7.64 -0.93 -12.01
CA ASN A 298 6.98 -0.56 -10.76
C ASN A 298 7.97 -0.46 -9.59
N PHE A 299 8.86 -1.44 -9.45
CA PHE A 299 9.90 -1.46 -8.41
C PHE A 299 10.89 -0.30 -8.57
N ILE A 300 11.51 -0.16 -9.74
CA ILE A 300 12.53 0.88 -9.98
C ILE A 300 11.94 2.29 -9.89
N SER A 301 10.71 2.49 -10.34
CA SER A 301 10.03 3.80 -10.30
C SER A 301 9.69 4.28 -8.89
N THR A 302 9.75 3.39 -7.89
CA THR A 302 9.52 3.76 -6.49
C THR A 302 10.73 4.46 -5.86
N PHE A 303 11.95 4.23 -6.36
CA PHE A 303 13.16 4.90 -5.84
C PHE A 303 13.14 6.43 -6.04
N PRO A 304 12.83 6.97 -7.24
CA PRO A 304 12.69 8.42 -7.44
C PRO A 304 11.68 9.07 -6.48
N ALA A 305 10.61 8.36 -6.12
CA ALA A 305 9.56 8.88 -5.24
C ALA A 305 10.12 9.37 -3.90
N ILE A 306 11.04 8.59 -3.29
CA ILE A 306 11.68 8.91 -2.01
C ILE A 306 12.32 10.30 -2.05
N ARG A 307 13.01 10.63 -3.15
CA ARG A 307 13.70 11.93 -3.33
C ARG A 307 12.74 13.04 -3.76
N TRP A 308 11.77 12.73 -4.62
CA TRP A 308 10.87 13.73 -5.19
C TRP A 308 9.78 14.19 -4.22
N VAL A 309 9.34 13.35 -3.28
CA VAL A 309 8.41 13.74 -2.20
C VAL A 309 8.95 14.94 -1.42
N GLU A 310 10.23 14.92 -1.07
CA GLU A 310 10.87 16.00 -0.34
C GLU A 310 11.27 17.17 -1.25
N LYS A 311 11.72 16.90 -2.49
CA LYS A 311 12.14 17.98 -3.40
C LYS A 311 10.96 18.77 -3.96
N TRP A 312 9.92 18.11 -4.45
CA TRP A 312 8.83 18.73 -5.23
C TRP A 312 7.58 19.03 -4.39
N GLY A 313 7.43 18.37 -3.24
CA GLY A 313 6.23 18.46 -2.43
C GLY A 313 5.15 17.48 -2.87
N ARG A 314 4.19 17.24 -1.98
CA ARG A 314 3.24 16.14 -2.08
C ARG A 314 2.16 16.47 -3.11
N LYS A 315 1.61 17.69 -3.07
CA LYS A 315 0.52 18.12 -3.97
C LYS A 315 0.98 18.16 -5.43
N LYS A 316 2.17 18.71 -5.66
CA LYS A 316 2.75 18.80 -7.02
C LYS A 316 2.99 17.41 -7.59
N LEU A 317 3.56 16.50 -6.80
CA LEU A 317 3.91 15.15 -7.24
C LEU A 317 2.66 14.33 -7.60
N LEU A 318 1.59 14.37 -6.77
CA LEU A 318 0.31 13.72 -7.09
C LEU A 318 -0.32 14.28 -8.38
N THR A 319 -0.26 15.60 -8.58
CA THR A 319 -0.83 16.25 -9.77
C THR A 319 -0.08 15.82 -11.04
N VAL A 320 1.26 15.81 -11.00
CA VAL A 320 2.09 15.40 -12.14
C VAL A 320 1.85 13.92 -12.46
N GLY A 321 1.87 13.03 -11.47
CA GLY A 321 1.65 11.61 -11.72
C GLY A 321 0.24 11.31 -12.21
N ALA A 322 -0.81 11.99 -11.71
CA ALA A 322 -2.16 11.87 -12.27
C ALA A 322 -2.23 12.31 -13.74
N THR A 323 -1.45 13.32 -14.13
CA THR A 323 -1.40 13.80 -15.52
C THR A 323 -0.73 12.77 -16.42
N ILE A 324 0.40 12.21 -15.97
CA ILE A 324 1.11 11.13 -16.68
C ILE A 324 0.19 9.92 -16.84
N MET A 325 -0.45 9.47 -15.75
CA MET A 325 -1.38 8.35 -15.78
C MET A 325 -2.58 8.60 -16.69
N ALA A 326 -3.22 9.77 -16.63
CA ALA A 326 -4.35 10.10 -17.49
C ALA A 326 -3.97 10.01 -18.97
N SER A 327 -2.83 10.60 -19.35
CA SER A 327 -2.35 10.55 -20.74
C SER A 327 -2.06 9.12 -21.20
N ALA A 328 -1.39 8.33 -20.37
CA ALA A 328 -1.07 6.94 -20.67
C ALA A 328 -2.32 6.07 -20.79
N LEU A 329 -3.29 6.21 -19.88
CA LEU A 329 -4.54 5.45 -19.90
C LEU A 329 -5.42 5.76 -21.11
N LEU A 330 -5.43 7.02 -21.58
CA LEU A 330 -6.10 7.36 -22.83
C LEU A 330 -5.46 6.66 -24.03
N VAL A 331 -4.13 6.63 -24.09
CA VAL A 331 -3.41 5.90 -25.15
C VAL A 331 -3.67 4.40 -25.07
N VAL A 332 -3.68 3.81 -23.87
CA VAL A 332 -4.06 2.41 -23.63
C VAL A 332 -5.47 2.13 -24.16
N ALA A 333 -6.44 2.99 -23.85
CA ALA A 333 -7.81 2.84 -24.33
C ALA A 333 -7.92 2.90 -25.86
N ILE A 334 -7.19 3.83 -26.50
CA ILE A 334 -7.11 3.94 -27.96
C ILE A 334 -6.48 2.69 -28.56
N CYS A 335 -5.41 2.15 -27.96
CA CYS A 335 -4.80 0.91 -28.42
C CYS A 335 -5.77 -0.26 -28.38
N PHE A 336 -6.53 -0.43 -27.29
CA PHE A 336 -7.57 -1.47 -27.22
C PHE A 336 -8.70 -1.25 -28.21
N TYR A 337 -9.10 -0.01 -28.45
CA TYR A 337 -10.07 0.29 -29.50
C TYR A 337 -9.56 -0.13 -30.89
N VAL A 338 -8.30 0.18 -31.20
CA VAL A 338 -7.67 -0.18 -32.47
C VAL A 338 -7.50 -1.70 -32.63
N ILE A 339 -7.09 -2.40 -31.57
CA ILE A 339 -6.84 -3.85 -31.59
C ILE A 339 -8.15 -4.64 -31.60
N ASP A 340 -9.06 -4.36 -30.66
CA ASP A 340 -10.24 -5.20 -30.41
C ASP A 340 -11.47 -4.79 -31.26
N ILE A 341 -11.61 -3.50 -31.60
CA ILE A 341 -12.80 -2.98 -32.30
C ILE A 341 -12.50 -2.71 -33.77
N ALA A 342 -11.42 -1.99 -34.08
CA ALA A 342 -11.05 -1.71 -35.47
C ALA A 342 -10.39 -2.92 -36.16
N GLY A 343 -9.99 -3.96 -35.40
CA GLY A 343 -9.40 -5.19 -35.94
C GLY A 343 -8.03 -5.00 -36.58
N ILE A 344 -7.29 -3.95 -36.21
CA ILE A 344 -5.96 -3.67 -36.78
C ILE A 344 -4.91 -4.45 -35.99
N HIS A 345 -4.56 -5.64 -36.48
CA HIS A 345 -3.60 -6.55 -35.83
C HIS A 345 -2.12 -6.26 -36.15
N SER A 346 -1.75 -4.99 -36.34
CA SER A 346 -0.35 -4.61 -36.56
C SER A 346 0.46 -4.67 -35.26
N GLU A 347 1.79 -4.76 -35.36
CA GLU A 347 2.68 -4.80 -34.20
C GLU A 347 2.76 -3.44 -33.46
N ILE A 348 2.53 -2.33 -34.17
CA ILE A 348 2.71 -0.98 -33.63
C ILE A 348 1.78 -0.71 -32.41
N PRO A 349 0.45 -0.93 -32.47
CA PRO A 349 -0.45 -0.78 -31.31
C PRO A 349 -0.04 -1.61 -30.10
N LYS A 350 0.57 -2.78 -30.30
CA LYS A 350 1.00 -3.67 -29.20
C LYS A 350 2.17 -3.07 -28.43
N TYR A 351 3.18 -2.57 -29.13
CA TYR A 351 4.31 -1.89 -28.50
C TYR A 351 3.90 -0.56 -27.86
N VAL A 352 3.02 0.21 -28.51
CA VAL A 352 2.47 1.45 -27.93
C VAL A 352 1.67 1.16 -26.67
N LEU A 353 0.87 0.09 -26.66
CA LEU A 353 0.14 -0.38 -25.48
C LEU A 353 1.11 -0.69 -24.33
N LEU A 354 2.14 -1.52 -24.57
CA LEU A 354 3.14 -1.86 -23.56
C LEU A 354 3.83 -0.62 -23.00
N ILE A 355 4.36 0.26 -23.87
CA ILE A 355 5.04 1.48 -23.45
C ILE A 355 4.10 2.37 -22.61
N SER A 356 2.84 2.50 -23.02
CA SER A 356 1.84 3.28 -22.30
C SER A 356 1.55 2.68 -20.92
N CYS A 357 1.46 1.34 -20.81
CA CYS A 357 1.36 0.67 -19.52
C CYS A 357 2.56 0.96 -18.62
N LEU A 358 3.79 0.92 -19.15
CA LEU A 358 5.01 1.22 -18.39
C LEU A 358 5.04 2.69 -17.93
N VAL A 359 4.64 3.63 -18.79
CA VAL A 359 4.54 5.06 -18.45
C VAL A 359 3.48 5.30 -17.36
N TYR A 360 2.33 4.62 -17.45
CA TYR A 360 1.32 4.65 -16.40
C TYR A 360 1.88 4.16 -15.06
N ILE A 361 2.54 3.00 -15.05
CA ILE A 361 3.12 2.38 -13.84
C ILE A 361 4.17 3.29 -13.23
N PHE A 362 5.03 3.89 -14.06
CA PHE A 362 6.00 4.89 -13.64
C PHE A 362 5.31 6.07 -12.94
N GLY A 363 4.30 6.66 -13.59
CA GLY A 363 3.54 7.78 -13.05
C GLY A 363 2.86 7.47 -11.70
N PHE A 364 2.33 6.25 -11.53
CA PHE A 364 1.75 5.82 -10.27
C PHE A 364 2.81 5.62 -9.18
N ALA A 365 3.85 4.83 -9.47
CA ALA A 365 4.86 4.42 -8.50
C ALA A 365 5.70 5.60 -8.00
N CYS A 366 6.00 6.58 -8.86
CA CYS A 366 6.75 7.76 -8.47
C CYS A 366 5.90 8.83 -7.77
N SER A 367 4.57 8.65 -7.66
CA SER A 367 3.69 9.62 -6.99
C SER A 367 2.58 8.99 -6.13
N TRP A 368 1.51 8.46 -6.72
CA TRP A 368 0.28 8.11 -6.01
C TRP A 368 0.46 6.94 -5.06
N GLY A 369 1.35 6.00 -5.38
CA GLY A 369 1.73 4.89 -4.51
C GLY A 369 2.12 5.38 -3.12
N PRO A 370 3.27 6.06 -2.95
CA PRO A 370 3.72 6.51 -1.63
C PRO A 370 3.01 7.77 -1.12
N VAL A 371 2.73 8.76 -1.98
CA VAL A 371 2.33 10.11 -1.54
C VAL A 371 0.94 10.15 -0.92
N ALA A 372 0.00 9.32 -1.38
CA ALA A 372 -1.36 9.28 -0.83
C ALA A 372 -1.36 8.91 0.67
N TRP A 373 -0.53 7.93 1.05
CA TRP A 373 -0.32 7.54 2.45
C TRP A 373 0.35 8.64 3.27
N ILE A 374 1.35 9.30 2.68
CA ILE A 374 2.09 10.39 3.34
C ILE A 374 1.16 11.55 3.67
N ILE A 375 0.37 12.05 2.69
CA ILE A 375 -0.56 13.15 2.94
C ILE A 375 -1.56 12.78 4.03
N CYS A 376 -2.16 11.59 3.99
CA CYS A 376 -3.11 11.17 5.02
C CYS A 376 -2.47 11.20 6.42
N SER A 377 -1.21 10.76 6.54
CA SER A 377 -0.51 10.78 7.83
C SER A 377 -0.11 12.19 8.31
N GLU A 378 0.04 13.15 7.40
CA GLU A 378 0.48 14.52 7.67
C GLU A 378 -0.68 15.48 7.95
N ILE A 379 -1.86 15.29 7.35
CA ILE A 379 -3.01 16.19 7.52
C ILE A 379 -3.78 15.98 8.83
N PHE A 380 -3.73 14.79 9.43
CA PHE A 380 -4.51 14.53 10.64
C PHE A 380 -3.83 15.07 11.92
N PRO A 381 -4.58 15.81 12.76
CA PRO A 381 -4.15 16.22 14.09
C PRO A 381 -3.72 15.03 14.95
N GLN A 382 -2.71 15.20 15.80
CA GLN A 382 -2.06 14.07 16.47
C GLN A 382 -3.05 13.22 17.29
N LYS A 383 -4.01 13.85 17.99
CA LYS A 383 -4.97 13.17 18.87
C LYS A 383 -5.96 12.24 18.15
N VAL A 384 -6.32 12.59 16.92
CA VAL A 384 -7.33 11.86 16.11
C VAL A 384 -6.70 11.19 14.89
N ARG A 385 -5.37 11.23 14.75
CA ARG A 385 -4.63 10.65 13.63
C ARG A 385 -4.87 9.16 13.48
N GLU A 386 -4.84 8.40 14.58
CA GLU A 386 -5.10 6.97 14.53
C GLU A 386 -6.51 6.67 13.96
N ILE A 387 -7.52 7.46 14.35
CA ILE A 387 -8.89 7.33 13.85
C ILE A 387 -8.98 7.71 12.37
N GLY A 388 -8.43 8.88 12.00
CA GLY A 388 -8.40 9.36 10.63
C GLY A 388 -7.72 8.36 9.69
N MET A 389 -6.53 7.89 10.06
CA MET A 389 -5.80 6.87 9.31
C MET A 389 -6.63 5.59 9.17
N THR A 390 -7.23 5.07 10.25
CA THR A 390 -8.07 3.87 10.21
C THR A 390 -9.22 4.02 9.20
N ILE A 391 -9.97 5.13 9.25
CA ILE A 391 -11.10 5.36 8.33
C ILE A 391 -10.60 5.46 6.89
N THR A 392 -9.54 6.22 6.63
CA THR A 392 -8.99 6.37 5.28
C THR A 392 -8.44 5.05 4.71
N THR A 393 -7.84 4.19 5.54
CA THR A 393 -7.39 2.86 5.15
C THR A 393 -8.55 1.91 4.88
N ILE A 394 -9.65 1.96 5.66
CA ILE A 394 -10.87 1.20 5.36
C ILE A 394 -11.45 1.60 4.00
N VAL A 395 -11.49 2.91 3.71
CA VAL A 395 -11.92 3.42 2.41
C VAL A 395 -10.98 2.91 1.31
N ASN A 396 -9.67 2.94 1.53
CA ASN A 396 -8.69 2.40 0.59
C ASN A 396 -9.03 0.94 0.23
N TRP A 397 -9.15 0.04 1.22
CA TRP A 397 -9.49 -1.36 0.99
C TRP A 397 -10.87 -1.57 0.38
N THR A 398 -11.84 -0.72 0.72
CA THR A 398 -13.17 -0.75 0.09
C THR A 398 -13.06 -0.46 -1.41
N PHE A 399 -12.26 0.53 -1.81
CA PHE A 399 -12.05 0.82 -3.22
C PHE A 399 -11.10 -0.18 -3.91
N VAL A 400 -10.19 -0.86 -3.19
CA VAL A 400 -9.49 -2.05 -3.71
C VAL A 400 -10.51 -3.11 -4.12
N TRP A 401 -11.45 -3.44 -3.22
CA TRP A 401 -12.53 -4.40 -3.50
C TRP A 401 -13.35 -3.99 -4.73
N ILE A 402 -13.85 -2.74 -4.77
CA ILE A 402 -14.65 -2.23 -5.90
C ILE A 402 -13.84 -2.34 -7.20
N VAL A 403 -12.62 -1.80 -7.23
CA VAL A 403 -11.82 -1.78 -8.45
C VAL A 403 -11.55 -3.20 -8.92
N VAL A 404 -11.09 -4.11 -8.06
CA VAL A 404 -10.78 -5.49 -8.47
C VAL A 404 -12.03 -6.23 -8.96
N ALA A 405 -13.14 -6.15 -8.22
CA ALA A 405 -14.36 -6.87 -8.55
C ALA A 405 -14.99 -6.38 -9.87
N TYR A 406 -15.09 -5.07 -10.07
CA TYR A 406 -15.76 -4.50 -11.25
C TYR A 406 -14.87 -4.45 -12.48
N SER A 407 -13.54 -4.34 -12.35
CA SER A 407 -12.64 -4.33 -13.51
C SER A 407 -12.74 -5.63 -14.29
N ASN A 408 -12.80 -6.77 -13.60
CA ASN A 408 -12.91 -8.07 -14.27
C ASN A 408 -14.20 -8.15 -15.09
N VAL A 409 -15.32 -7.74 -14.48
CA VAL A 409 -16.64 -7.74 -15.13
C VAL A 409 -16.66 -6.81 -16.34
N ILE A 410 -16.10 -5.61 -16.24
CA ILE A 410 -16.07 -4.64 -17.35
C ILE A 410 -15.16 -5.15 -18.47
N MET A 411 -13.98 -5.71 -18.17
CA MET A 411 -13.12 -6.28 -19.22
C MET A 411 -13.78 -7.45 -19.94
N GLY A 412 -14.61 -8.24 -19.25
CA GLY A 412 -15.36 -9.35 -19.81
C GLY A 412 -16.61 -8.95 -20.59
N SER A 413 -17.02 -7.67 -20.61
CA SER A 413 -18.28 -7.23 -21.22
C SER A 413 -18.19 -7.00 -22.75
N GLY A 414 -17.40 -7.81 -23.45
CA GLY A 414 -17.19 -7.73 -24.90
C GLY A 414 -16.11 -6.73 -25.33
N VAL A 415 -16.05 -6.45 -26.64
CA VAL A 415 -14.97 -5.66 -27.26
C VAL A 415 -14.82 -4.23 -26.75
N TRP A 416 -15.90 -3.64 -26.20
CA TRP A 416 -15.88 -2.29 -25.61
C TRP A 416 -15.41 -2.27 -24.16
N GLY A 417 -15.32 -3.42 -23.50
CA GLY A 417 -15.01 -3.53 -22.08
C GLY A 417 -13.68 -2.87 -21.70
N LYS A 418 -12.58 -3.29 -22.35
CA LYS A 418 -11.25 -2.75 -22.05
C LYS A 418 -11.14 -1.25 -22.36
N PRO A 419 -11.51 -0.74 -23.56
CA PRO A 419 -11.45 0.69 -23.84
C PRO A 419 -12.24 1.53 -22.83
N MET A 420 -13.47 1.12 -22.49
CA MET A 420 -14.32 1.84 -21.53
C MET A 420 -13.70 1.87 -20.13
N LEU A 421 -13.11 0.77 -19.68
CA LEU A 421 -12.44 0.69 -18.39
C LEU A 421 -11.29 1.71 -18.29
N PHE A 422 -10.38 1.72 -19.27
CA PHE A 422 -9.22 2.60 -19.23
C PHE A 422 -9.59 4.08 -19.43
N VAL A 423 -10.62 4.39 -20.22
CA VAL A 423 -11.19 5.76 -20.29
C VAL A 423 -11.75 6.17 -18.94
N SER A 424 -12.46 5.29 -18.24
CA SER A 424 -13.01 5.62 -16.91
C SER A 424 -11.92 5.97 -15.90
N TYR A 425 -10.80 5.22 -15.90
CA TYR A 425 -9.64 5.54 -15.07
C TYR A 425 -8.96 6.85 -15.45
N ALA A 426 -8.86 7.15 -16.75
CA ALA A 426 -8.33 8.44 -17.20
C ALA A 426 -9.21 9.60 -16.72
N ILE A 427 -10.54 9.46 -16.78
CA ILE A 427 -11.50 10.43 -16.25
C ILE A 427 -11.30 10.61 -14.73
N PHE A 428 -11.17 9.52 -13.96
CA PHE A 428 -10.89 9.61 -12.53
C PHE A 428 -9.55 10.31 -12.24
N CYS A 429 -8.51 10.10 -13.05
CA CYS A 429 -7.26 10.85 -12.94
C CYS A 429 -7.47 12.37 -13.14
N ILE A 430 -8.30 12.76 -14.12
CA ILE A 430 -8.61 14.17 -14.39
C ILE A 430 -9.39 14.79 -13.22
N ILE A 431 -10.42 14.09 -12.71
CA ILE A 431 -11.19 14.55 -11.55
C ILE A 431 -10.27 14.67 -10.32
N ALA A 432 -9.36 13.71 -10.13
CA ALA A 432 -8.37 13.76 -9.06
C ALA A 432 -7.47 15.00 -9.17
N ILE A 433 -7.01 15.37 -10.37
CA ILE A 433 -6.22 16.60 -10.60
C ILE A 433 -6.99 17.84 -10.16
N VAL A 434 -8.27 17.94 -10.52
CA VAL A 434 -9.14 19.07 -10.12
C VAL A 434 -9.27 19.11 -8.60
N PHE A 435 -9.56 17.96 -7.97
CA PHE A 435 -9.68 17.85 -6.53
C PHE A 435 -8.38 18.27 -5.79
N LEU A 436 -7.23 17.78 -6.24
CA LEU A 436 -5.92 18.12 -5.68
C LEU A 436 -5.66 19.62 -5.72
N LYS A 437 -5.94 20.28 -6.85
CA LYS A 437 -5.73 21.72 -7.02
C LYS A 437 -6.61 22.53 -6.06
N LEU A 438 -7.87 22.13 -5.90
CA LEU A 438 -8.88 22.89 -5.14
C LEU A 438 -8.82 22.67 -3.62
N PHE A 439 -8.60 21.44 -3.15
CA PHE A 439 -8.87 21.07 -1.75
C PHE A 439 -7.65 20.59 -0.97
N VAL A 440 -6.64 20.04 -1.65
CA VAL A 440 -5.49 19.42 -0.97
C VAL A 440 -4.42 20.47 -0.66
N PRO A 441 -3.96 20.60 0.61
CA PRO A 441 -2.82 21.45 0.97
C PRO A 441 -1.50 20.87 0.47
N GLU A 442 -0.51 21.74 0.30
CA GLU A 442 0.89 21.30 0.32
C GLU A 442 1.31 21.14 1.79
N THR A 443 1.97 20.03 2.12
CA THR A 443 2.41 19.70 3.48
C THR A 443 3.94 19.68 3.63
N LYS A 444 4.66 19.80 2.52
CA LYS A 444 6.13 19.81 2.50
C LYS A 444 6.70 20.90 3.42
N GLY A 445 7.57 20.48 4.33
CA GLY A 445 8.37 21.39 5.17
C GLY A 445 7.60 22.08 6.29
N VAL A 446 6.34 21.69 6.53
CA VAL A 446 5.49 22.26 7.58
C VAL A 446 5.39 21.26 8.72
N SER A 447 5.56 21.74 9.97
CA SER A 447 5.38 20.88 11.13
C SER A 447 3.93 20.43 11.29
N LEU A 448 3.73 19.24 11.86
CA LEU A 448 2.40 18.68 12.09
C LEU A 448 1.58 19.56 13.03
N GLU A 449 2.24 20.13 14.03
CA GLU A 449 1.68 21.09 14.98
C GLU A 449 1.16 22.34 14.25
N LYS A 450 1.92 22.86 13.28
CA LYS A 450 1.50 24.06 12.52
C LYS A 450 0.31 23.77 11.60
N ILE A 451 0.25 22.59 10.98
CA ILE A 451 -0.92 22.15 10.21
C ILE A 451 -2.15 22.09 11.11
N GLU A 452 -1.99 21.56 12.33
CA GLU A 452 -3.05 21.50 13.34
C GLU A 452 -3.50 22.90 13.78
N ASP A 453 -2.57 23.83 14.05
CA ASP A 453 -2.88 25.22 14.41
C ASP A 453 -3.62 25.96 13.28
N ASN A 454 -3.16 25.79 12.04
CA ASN A 454 -3.80 26.38 10.86
C ASN A 454 -5.21 25.81 10.66
N LEU A 455 -5.43 24.53 10.97
CA LEU A 455 -6.73 23.89 10.91
C LEU A 455 -7.68 24.39 12.01
N ILE A 456 -7.18 24.54 13.24
CA ILE A 456 -7.95 25.03 14.40
C ILE A 456 -8.31 26.50 14.23
N SER A 457 -7.41 27.32 13.67
CA SER A 457 -7.65 28.74 13.36
C SER A 457 -8.63 28.96 12.19
N GLY A 458 -9.09 27.90 11.53
CA GLY A 458 -10.11 27.98 10.48
C GLY A 458 -9.56 28.30 9.09
N SER A 459 -8.27 28.11 8.85
CA SER A 459 -7.66 28.28 7.53
C SER A 459 -8.33 27.38 6.48
N LYS A 460 -8.45 27.88 5.25
CA LYS A 460 -8.95 27.06 4.13
C LYS A 460 -8.06 25.82 3.97
N LEU A 461 -8.67 24.66 3.72
CA LEU A 461 -7.94 23.37 3.62
C LEU A 461 -6.74 23.42 2.67
N LYS A 462 -6.88 24.07 1.52
CA LYS A 462 -5.78 24.21 0.54
C LYS A 462 -4.59 25.06 1.01
N HIS A 463 -4.75 25.85 2.08
CA HIS A 463 -3.74 26.76 2.62
C HIS A 463 -3.16 26.25 3.95
N LEU A 464 -3.47 25.03 4.38
CA LEU A 464 -3.01 24.53 5.69
C LEU A 464 -1.49 24.48 5.82
N GLY A 465 -0.75 24.35 4.73
CA GLY A 465 0.72 24.43 4.75
C GLY A 465 1.30 25.76 4.26
N GLN A 466 0.52 26.83 4.21
CA GLN A 466 1.05 28.18 3.95
C GLN A 466 1.46 28.85 5.26
N HIS A 467 2.50 29.68 5.19
CA HIS A 467 3.05 30.45 6.30
C HIS A 467 2.13 31.57 6.74
#